data_AF-A3YGI5-F1
#
_entry.id   AF-A3YGI5-F1
#
_cell.length_a   1.000
_cell.length_b   1.000
_cell.length_c   1.000
_cell.angle_alpha   90.00
_cell.angle_beta   90.00
_cell.angle_gamma   90.00
#
_symmetry.space_group_name_H-M   'P 1'
#
loop_
_entity.id
_entity.type
_entity.pdbx_description
1 polymer ?
#
loop_
_entity_poly.entity_id
_entity_poly.type
_entity_poly.pdbx_seq_one_letter_code
_entity_poly.pdbx_strand_id
1 'polypeptide(L)'
;MNQVKWGILQGFNPKSNSIKKWTNPNCESCKGALTPWVDWCSFSGCIGYCSNCSFFYFVKSRLIPASGIHSRAEVSELVGHDVVKVFQNLVDVRFAKEIWELHKKVSITFQDSNKVFDWINNLEEKIEYAVLLKHMLWTLIWNAKEKSFNHLRAYLNFVYEHPHYVKLGVHSVWVGHEADISREIEATFGCHVVEVLYELYERENLTPSEFNSRLGFYIPQNNEYLEPFGKVFTDYAVKSRR
;
A
#
# COMPACT_ATOMS: atom_id res chain seq x y z
N MET A 1 -1.87 28.30 -4.88
CA MET A 1 -1.78 27.15 -5.81
C MET A 1 -2.67 26.05 -5.27
N ASN A 2 -3.67 25.61 -6.03
CA ASN A 2 -4.54 24.49 -5.63
C ASN A 2 -3.70 23.22 -5.59
N GLN A 3 -3.53 22.63 -4.40
CA GLN A 3 -2.90 21.32 -4.24
C GLN A 3 -3.70 20.30 -5.05
N VAL A 4 -3.06 19.71 -6.05
CA VAL A 4 -3.61 18.54 -6.74
C VAL A 4 -3.54 17.39 -5.74
N LYS A 5 -4.70 16.94 -5.27
CA LYS A 5 -4.84 15.80 -4.36
C LYS A 5 -4.80 14.53 -5.22
N TRP A 6 -3.80 13.68 -5.02
CA TRP A 6 -3.67 12.38 -5.66
C TRP A 6 -3.83 11.29 -4.60
N GLY A 7 -4.49 10.18 -4.94
CA GLY A 7 -4.48 8.95 -4.13
C GLY A 7 -5.25 9.02 -2.81
N ILE A 8 -6.22 8.11 -2.67
CA ILE A 8 -6.79 7.51 -1.45
C ILE A 8 -6.85 8.40 -0.22
N LEU A 9 -8.09 8.82 0.10
CA LEU A 9 -8.48 9.56 1.31
C LEU A 9 -7.85 10.97 1.39
N GLN A 10 -8.69 11.94 1.74
CA GLN A 10 -8.40 13.37 1.73
C GLN A 10 -7.29 13.83 2.72
N GLY A 11 -6.50 12.92 3.30
CA GLY A 11 -5.57 13.17 4.42
C GLY A 11 -4.11 12.74 4.22
N PHE A 12 -3.70 12.19 3.06
CA PHE A 12 -2.38 11.54 2.92
C PHE A 12 -1.23 12.42 2.44
N ASN A 13 -1.48 13.69 2.12
CA ASN A 13 -0.38 14.62 1.93
C ASN A 13 0.13 15.05 3.31
N PRO A 14 1.38 14.73 3.72
CA PRO A 14 2.00 15.54 4.76
C PRO A 14 1.90 16.98 4.28
N LYS A 15 1.40 17.86 5.16
CA LYS A 15 1.37 19.29 4.86
C LYS A 15 2.78 19.65 4.41
N SER A 16 2.90 20.18 3.19
CA SER A 16 4.14 20.56 2.50
C SER A 16 5.08 21.48 3.30
N ASN A 17 4.74 21.80 4.54
CA ASN A 17 5.35 22.79 5.39
C ASN A 17 6.28 22.20 6.47
N SER A 18 6.44 20.88 6.58
CA SER A 18 7.34 20.30 7.61
C SER A 18 8.73 19.89 7.10
N ILE A 19 8.92 19.50 5.83
CA ILE A 19 10.24 19.09 5.32
C ILE A 19 10.91 20.25 4.59
N LYS A 20 11.92 20.85 5.24
CA LYS A 20 12.53 22.11 4.82
C LYS A 20 13.35 22.07 3.53
N LYS A 21 13.65 20.90 2.93
CA LYS A 21 14.24 20.80 1.59
C LYS A 21 13.77 19.52 0.91
N TRP A 22 12.84 19.69 -0.02
CA TRP A 22 12.39 18.61 -0.88
C TRP A 22 12.92 18.83 -2.29
N THR A 23 13.85 18.00 -2.74
CA THR A 23 14.16 17.90 -4.17
C THR A 23 13.14 16.99 -4.82
N ASN A 24 12.28 17.53 -5.68
CA ASN A 24 11.37 16.72 -6.48
C ASN A 24 12.18 15.69 -7.29
N PRO A 25 11.98 14.38 -7.09
CA PRO A 25 12.70 13.36 -7.83
C PRO A 25 12.43 13.48 -9.33
N ASN A 26 13.48 13.35 -10.13
CA ASN A 26 13.36 13.45 -11.59
C ASN A 26 13.54 12.08 -12.23
N CYS A 27 12.73 11.80 -13.25
CA CYS A 27 12.82 10.61 -14.08
C CYS A 27 14.24 10.45 -14.62
N GLU A 28 14.83 9.27 -14.46
CA GLU A 28 16.19 9.01 -14.93
C GLU A 28 16.31 9.18 -16.46
N SER A 29 15.25 8.80 -17.20
CA SER A 29 15.24 8.76 -18.67
C SER A 29 15.02 10.12 -19.33
N CYS A 30 14.08 10.94 -18.84
CA CYS A 30 13.71 12.21 -19.50
C CYS A 30 13.94 13.45 -18.64
N LYS A 31 14.43 13.28 -17.40
CA LYS A 31 14.61 14.35 -16.40
C LYS A 31 13.34 15.12 -16.02
N GLY A 32 12.16 14.66 -16.47
CA GLY A 32 10.87 15.21 -16.05
C GLY A 32 10.56 14.87 -14.59
N ALA A 33 9.79 15.74 -13.93
CA ALA A 33 9.37 15.53 -12.54
C ALA A 33 8.56 14.25 -12.38
N LEU A 34 8.82 13.51 -11.31
CA LEU A 34 8.03 12.36 -10.90
C LEU A 34 6.92 12.78 -9.94
N THR A 35 5.75 12.16 -10.08
CA THR A 35 4.65 12.26 -9.12
C THR A 35 4.62 10.99 -8.26
N PRO A 36 4.59 11.08 -6.92
CA PRO A 36 4.58 9.89 -6.09
C PRO A 36 3.24 9.15 -6.21
N TRP A 37 3.27 7.82 -6.03
CA TRP A 37 2.07 7.00 -5.84
C TRP A 37 1.42 7.26 -4.48
N VAL A 38 2.25 7.46 -3.44
CA VAL A 38 1.80 7.81 -2.09
C VAL A 38 2.42 9.14 -1.72
N ASP A 39 3.69 9.12 -1.31
CA ASP A 39 4.47 10.27 -0.89
C ASP A 39 5.97 9.92 -0.91
N TRP A 40 6.87 10.89 -1.10
CA TRP A 40 8.31 10.65 -1.10
C TRP A 40 8.94 10.54 0.30
N CYS A 41 8.17 10.72 1.39
CA CYS A 41 8.68 10.64 2.76
C CYS A 41 8.92 9.22 3.27
N SER A 42 8.69 8.19 2.47
CA SER A 42 9.01 6.82 2.84
C SER A 42 10.53 6.61 2.91
N PHE A 43 11.03 6.28 4.11
CA PHE A 43 12.44 5.89 4.34
C PHE A 43 12.89 4.70 3.48
N SER A 44 11.95 3.85 3.11
CA SER A 44 12.17 2.63 2.32
C SER A 44 12.11 2.87 0.81
N GLY A 45 11.77 4.09 0.38
CA GLY A 45 11.54 4.47 -1.01
C GLY A 45 10.06 4.44 -1.40
N CYS A 46 9.75 5.01 -2.56
CA CYS A 46 8.38 5.16 -3.07
C CYS A 46 8.34 4.97 -4.58
N ILE A 47 7.20 4.52 -5.09
CA ILE A 47 6.95 4.44 -6.53
C ILE A 47 6.48 5.79 -7.03
N GLY A 48 7.08 6.26 -8.12
CA GLY A 48 6.68 7.45 -8.84
C GLY A 48 6.24 7.16 -10.25
N TYR A 49 5.38 8.03 -10.77
CA TYR A 49 4.96 8.04 -12.16
C TYR A 49 5.58 9.24 -12.90
N CYS A 50 6.16 8.99 -14.07
CA CYS A 50 6.60 10.04 -14.98
C CYS A 50 5.56 10.25 -16.06
N SER A 51 4.94 11.44 -16.13
CA SER A 51 3.97 11.77 -17.18
C SER A 51 4.57 11.76 -18.58
N ASN A 52 5.81 12.26 -18.73
CA ASN A 52 6.50 12.34 -20.02
C ASN A 52 6.85 10.95 -20.58
N CYS A 53 7.30 10.03 -19.73
CA CYS A 53 7.60 8.65 -20.13
C CYS A 53 6.38 7.73 -20.06
N SER A 54 5.30 8.18 -19.41
CA SER A 54 4.11 7.39 -19.08
C SER A 54 4.45 6.04 -18.44
N PHE A 55 5.32 6.06 -17.42
CA PHE A 55 5.82 4.84 -16.79
C PHE A 55 6.21 5.03 -15.32
N PHE A 56 6.33 3.92 -14.60
CA PHE A 56 6.65 3.87 -13.18
C PHE A 56 8.15 3.72 -12.90
N TYR A 57 8.58 4.35 -11.82
CA TYR A 57 9.96 4.36 -11.34
C TYR A 57 9.96 4.16 -9.82
N PHE A 58 10.86 3.33 -9.31
CA PHE A 58 11.17 3.31 -7.89
C PHE A 58 12.14 4.43 -7.57
N VAL A 59 11.84 5.19 -6.53
CA VAL A 59 12.69 6.26 -6.01
C VAL A 59 13.13 5.89 -4.61
N LYS A 60 14.43 5.67 -4.46
CA LYS A 60 15.07 5.50 -3.16
C LYS A 60 15.52 6.84 -2.63
N SER A 61 14.87 7.30 -1.56
CA SER A 61 15.21 8.55 -0.88
C SER A 61 16.47 8.37 -0.01
N ARG A 62 17.38 9.36 -0.06
CA ARG A 62 18.49 9.51 0.90
C ARG A 62 18.15 10.64 1.86
N LEU A 63 18.00 10.29 3.12
CA LEU A 63 17.50 11.14 4.19
C LEU A 63 18.61 11.40 5.21
N ILE A 64 18.74 12.63 5.71
CA ILE A 64 19.58 12.97 6.88
C ILE A 64 18.71 13.60 7.98
N PRO A 65 19.08 13.48 9.27
CA PRO A 65 18.39 14.21 10.33
C PRO A 65 18.43 15.73 10.07
N ALA A 66 17.29 16.41 10.17
CA ALA A 66 17.26 17.87 10.06
C ALA A 66 18.07 18.52 11.20
N SER A 67 18.88 19.54 10.89
CA SER A 67 19.66 20.24 11.90
C SER A 67 18.75 21.07 12.83
N GLY A 68 18.79 20.80 14.15
CA GLY A 68 18.17 21.65 15.18
C GLY A 68 16.82 21.21 15.75
N ILE A 69 16.40 19.94 15.59
CA ILE A 69 15.13 19.42 16.16
C ILE A 69 15.39 18.13 16.95
N HIS A 70 14.90 18.06 18.19
CA HIS A 70 15.10 16.94 19.11
C HIS A 70 14.30 15.67 18.70
N SER A 71 14.91 14.53 19.04
CA SER A 71 14.68 13.10 18.77
C SER A 71 13.27 12.45 18.95
N ARG A 72 12.14 13.08 18.58
CA ARG A 72 10.85 12.34 18.54
C ARG A 72 9.92 12.62 17.37
N ALA A 73 10.36 13.42 16.41
CA ALA A 73 9.78 13.48 15.08
C ALA A 73 10.96 13.61 14.11
N GLU A 74 11.47 12.48 13.61
CA GLU A 74 12.56 12.48 12.63
C GLU A 74 12.06 13.00 11.29
N VAL A 75 11.82 14.31 11.24
CA VAL A 75 11.72 15.04 9.99
C VAL A 75 13.11 14.99 9.39
N SER A 76 13.32 14.04 8.48
CA SER A 76 14.58 13.90 7.79
C SER A 76 14.58 14.78 6.53
N GLU A 77 15.69 15.46 6.27
CA GLU A 77 15.90 16.22 5.04
C GLU A 77 16.28 15.25 3.92
N LEU A 78 15.59 15.36 2.77
CA LEU A 78 15.97 14.65 1.56
C LEU A 78 17.20 15.31 0.95
N VAL A 79 18.33 14.60 0.97
CA VAL A 79 19.62 15.09 0.43
C VAL A 79 19.97 14.50 -0.92
N GLY A 80 19.24 13.48 -1.36
CA GLY A 80 19.44 12.86 -2.66
C GLY A 80 18.42 11.77 -2.90
N HIS A 81 18.41 11.25 -4.12
CA HIS A 81 17.55 10.15 -4.50
C HIS A 81 18.20 9.34 -5.61
N ASP A 82 17.90 8.05 -5.64
CA ASP A 82 18.26 7.16 -6.74
C ASP A 82 16.95 6.70 -7.41
N VAL A 83 16.87 6.78 -8.74
CA VAL A 83 15.67 6.46 -9.52
C VAL A 83 15.96 5.29 -10.41
N VAL A 84 15.08 4.29 -10.41
CA VAL A 84 15.19 3.10 -11.27
C VAL A 84 13.83 2.83 -11.91
N LYS A 85 13.79 2.64 -13.22
CA LYS A 85 12.58 2.20 -13.94
C LYS A 85 12.15 0.80 -13.46
N VAL A 86 10.88 0.62 -13.14
CA VAL A 86 10.34 -0.64 -12.59
C VAL A 86 9.19 -1.20 -13.42
N PHE A 87 8.88 -2.49 -13.25
CA PHE A 87 7.79 -3.19 -13.94
C PHE A 87 7.95 -3.34 -15.47
N GLN A 88 9.15 -3.14 -16.02
CA GLN A 88 9.40 -3.19 -17.47
C GLN A 88 8.97 -4.50 -18.15
N ASN A 89 9.00 -5.62 -17.41
CA ASN A 89 8.59 -6.94 -17.90
C ASN A 89 7.15 -7.31 -17.54
N LEU A 90 6.43 -6.44 -16.82
CA LEU A 90 5.09 -6.71 -16.30
C LEU A 90 4.03 -5.78 -16.90
N VAL A 91 4.40 -4.54 -17.24
CA VAL A 91 3.47 -3.56 -17.79
C VAL A 91 4.09 -2.86 -19.00
N ASP A 92 3.29 -2.64 -20.03
CA ASP A 92 3.64 -1.74 -21.12
C ASP A 92 3.27 -0.28 -20.77
N VAL A 93 3.67 0.67 -21.61
CA VAL A 93 3.39 2.10 -21.41
C VAL A 93 1.90 2.41 -21.37
N ARG A 94 1.07 1.68 -22.14
CA ARG A 94 -0.37 1.90 -22.18
C ARG A 94 -1.00 1.46 -20.87
N PHE A 95 -0.60 0.30 -20.37
CA PHE A 95 -1.09 -0.24 -19.11
C PHE A 95 -0.64 0.62 -17.93
N ALA A 96 0.62 1.05 -17.89
CA ALA A 96 1.12 1.95 -16.85
C ALA A 96 0.34 3.28 -16.80
N LYS A 97 0.04 3.85 -17.97
CA LYS A 97 -0.80 5.05 -18.08
C LYS A 97 -2.21 4.79 -17.56
N GLU A 98 -2.80 3.66 -17.90
CA GLU A 98 -4.14 3.32 -17.45
C GLU A 98 -4.24 3.17 -15.92
N ILE A 99 -3.29 2.48 -15.30
CA ILE A 99 -3.17 2.38 -13.84
C ILE A 99 -3.08 3.78 -13.22
N TRP A 100 -2.26 4.66 -13.80
CA TRP A 100 -2.13 6.04 -13.31
C TRP A 100 -3.43 6.84 -13.47
N GLU A 101 -4.13 6.74 -14.59
CA GLU A 101 -5.42 7.40 -14.78
C GLU A 101 -6.46 6.94 -13.75
N LEU A 102 -6.47 5.66 -13.38
CA LEU A 102 -7.32 5.15 -12.29
C LEU A 102 -6.90 5.71 -10.93
N HIS A 103 -5.60 5.75 -10.65
CA HIS A 103 -5.06 6.31 -9.40
C HIS A 103 -5.46 7.77 -9.18
N LYS A 104 -5.58 8.55 -10.27
CA LYS A 104 -6.00 9.96 -10.23
C LYS A 104 -7.49 10.16 -9.91
N LYS A 105 -8.34 9.13 -10.05
CA LYS A 105 -9.79 9.24 -9.80
C LYS A 105 -10.08 9.16 -8.30
N VAL A 106 -10.99 10.02 -7.82
CA VAL A 106 -11.52 9.97 -6.44
C VAL A 106 -13.05 9.97 -6.51
N SER A 107 -13.75 8.84 -6.46
CA SER A 107 -13.35 7.43 -6.32
C SER A 107 -13.57 6.65 -7.61
N ILE A 108 -12.91 5.48 -7.80
CA ILE A 108 -13.17 4.62 -8.97
C ILE A 108 -14.51 3.87 -8.85
N THR A 109 -15.04 3.41 -9.99
CA THR A 109 -16.32 2.66 -10.05
C THR A 109 -16.13 1.19 -9.65
N PHE A 110 -17.24 0.46 -9.41
CA PHE A 110 -17.19 -0.99 -9.20
C PHE A 110 -16.71 -1.76 -10.43
N GLN A 111 -17.03 -1.27 -11.64
CA GLN A 111 -16.52 -1.86 -12.88
C GLN A 111 -15.00 -1.67 -13.00
N ASP A 112 -14.49 -0.48 -12.65
CA ASP A 112 -13.05 -0.23 -12.59
C ASP A 112 -12.38 -1.17 -11.56
N SER A 113 -12.98 -1.40 -10.39
CA SER A 113 -12.40 -2.27 -9.37
C SER A 113 -12.38 -3.75 -9.77
N ASN A 114 -13.43 -4.27 -10.40
CA ASN A 114 -13.43 -5.63 -10.97
C ASN A 114 -12.36 -5.79 -12.06
N LYS A 115 -12.20 -4.78 -12.92
CA LYS A 115 -11.14 -4.78 -13.93
C LYS A 115 -9.74 -4.83 -13.28
N VAL A 116 -9.52 -4.04 -12.24
CA VAL A 116 -8.26 -4.08 -11.48
C VAL A 116 -8.07 -5.43 -10.80
N PHE A 117 -9.13 -6.03 -10.29
CA PHE A 117 -9.09 -7.36 -9.68
C PHE A 117 -8.68 -8.44 -10.70
N ASP A 118 -9.20 -8.38 -11.92
CA ASP A 118 -8.77 -9.26 -13.01
C ASP A 118 -7.27 -9.09 -13.33
N TRP A 119 -6.76 -7.86 -13.33
CA TRP A 119 -5.31 -7.62 -13.51
C TRP A 119 -4.49 -8.27 -12.40
N ILE A 120 -4.92 -8.16 -11.14
CA ILE A 120 -4.24 -8.79 -10.00
C ILE A 120 -4.19 -10.31 -10.16
N ASN A 121 -5.30 -10.93 -10.58
CA ASN A 121 -5.40 -12.38 -10.73
C ASN A 121 -4.53 -12.92 -11.88
N ASN A 122 -4.22 -12.09 -12.88
CA ASN A 122 -3.39 -12.47 -14.03
C ASN A 122 -1.87 -12.22 -13.81
N LEU A 123 -1.47 -11.60 -12.71
CA LEU A 123 -0.06 -11.36 -12.39
C LEU A 123 0.54 -12.53 -11.60
N GLU A 124 1.68 -13.06 -12.06
CA GLU A 124 2.40 -14.13 -11.38
C GLU A 124 3.16 -13.63 -10.14
N GLU A 125 2.86 -14.19 -8.97
CA GLU A 125 3.39 -13.71 -7.67
C GLU A 125 4.83 -14.13 -7.37
N LYS A 126 5.44 -14.99 -8.19
CA LYS A 126 6.83 -15.44 -8.00
C LYS A 126 7.87 -14.36 -8.30
N ILE A 127 7.44 -13.19 -8.76
CA ILE A 127 8.29 -12.06 -9.13
C ILE A 127 8.06 -10.94 -8.12
N GLU A 128 9.11 -10.50 -7.42
CA GLU A 128 9.02 -9.46 -6.38
C GLU A 128 8.32 -8.18 -6.89
N TYR A 129 8.61 -7.78 -8.13
CA TYR A 129 7.96 -6.65 -8.78
C TYR A 129 6.46 -6.87 -9.06
N ALA A 130 6.02 -8.12 -9.28
CA ALA A 130 4.60 -8.41 -9.44
C ALA A 130 3.86 -8.27 -8.12
N VAL A 131 4.46 -8.71 -7.01
CA VAL A 131 3.90 -8.51 -5.65
C VAL A 131 3.77 -7.02 -5.34
N LEU A 132 4.80 -6.21 -5.64
CA LEU A 132 4.72 -4.76 -5.47
C LEU A 132 3.62 -4.13 -6.33
N LEU A 133 3.49 -4.55 -7.59
CA LEU A 133 2.44 -4.07 -8.48
C LEU A 133 1.05 -4.47 -7.95
N LYS A 134 0.88 -5.70 -7.45
CA LYS A 134 -0.39 -6.14 -6.82
C LYS A 134 -0.74 -5.27 -5.62
N HIS A 135 0.21 -4.97 -4.74
CA HIS A 135 -0.03 -4.04 -3.64
C HIS A 135 -0.53 -2.67 -4.15
N MET A 136 0.12 -2.09 -5.17
CA MET A 136 -0.37 -0.85 -5.80
C MET A 136 -1.78 -1.00 -6.34
N LEU A 137 -2.08 -2.08 -7.07
CA LEU A 137 -3.42 -2.31 -7.64
C LEU A 137 -4.48 -2.50 -6.56
N TRP A 138 -4.16 -3.17 -5.44
CA TRP A 138 -5.07 -3.30 -4.31
C TRP A 138 -5.46 -1.94 -3.73
N THR A 139 -4.53 -1.00 -3.66
CA THR A 139 -4.83 0.36 -3.19
C THR A 139 -5.90 1.03 -4.08
N LEU A 140 -5.93 0.75 -5.39
CA LEU A 140 -6.99 1.24 -6.27
C LEU A 140 -8.36 0.63 -5.95
N ILE A 141 -8.43 -0.68 -5.70
CA ILE A 141 -9.66 -1.37 -5.32
C ILE A 141 -10.19 -0.81 -3.99
N TRP A 142 -9.31 -0.57 -3.02
CA TRP A 142 -9.69 0.02 -1.74
C TRP A 142 -10.13 1.49 -1.84
N ASN A 143 -9.81 2.16 -2.96
CA ASN A 143 -10.33 3.48 -3.31
C ASN A 143 -11.65 3.44 -4.11
N ALA A 144 -12.21 2.26 -4.41
CA ALA A 144 -13.47 2.14 -5.12
C ALA A 144 -14.67 2.51 -4.24
N LYS A 145 -15.72 3.09 -4.85
CA LYS A 145 -16.97 3.41 -4.13
C LYS A 145 -17.64 2.17 -3.55
N GLU A 146 -17.59 1.07 -4.28
CA GLU A 146 -18.20 -0.20 -3.94
C GLU A 146 -17.16 -1.30 -4.01
N LYS A 147 -17.28 -2.28 -3.10
CA LYS A 147 -16.30 -3.33 -2.88
C LYS A 147 -17.06 -4.63 -2.60
N SER A 148 -16.54 -5.76 -3.06
CA SER A 148 -17.17 -7.06 -2.86
C SER A 148 -16.50 -7.85 -1.74
N PHE A 149 -17.21 -8.80 -1.16
CA PHE A 149 -16.62 -9.76 -0.21
C PHE A 149 -15.47 -10.58 -0.85
N ASN A 150 -15.52 -10.82 -2.17
CA ASN A 150 -14.41 -11.45 -2.90
C ASN A 150 -13.15 -10.58 -2.89
N HIS A 151 -13.28 -9.25 -3.01
CA HIS A 151 -12.13 -8.34 -2.87
C HIS A 151 -11.51 -8.45 -1.47
N LEU A 152 -12.34 -8.47 -0.41
CA LEU A 152 -11.87 -8.64 0.95
C LEU A 152 -11.12 -9.96 1.13
N ARG A 153 -11.75 -11.08 0.76
CA ARG A 153 -11.15 -12.41 0.94
C ARG A 153 -9.85 -12.54 0.18
N ALA A 154 -9.81 -12.13 -1.09
CA ALA A 154 -8.59 -12.21 -1.91
C ALA A 154 -7.49 -11.28 -1.38
N TYR A 155 -7.83 -10.08 -0.92
CA TYR A 155 -6.85 -9.17 -0.33
C TYR A 155 -6.25 -9.71 0.96
N LEU A 156 -7.05 -10.25 1.88
CA LEU A 156 -6.57 -10.81 3.14
C LEU A 156 -5.69 -12.06 2.93
N ASN A 157 -6.02 -12.91 1.94
CA ASN A 157 -5.11 -14.00 1.53
C ASN A 157 -3.80 -13.44 0.95
N PHE A 158 -3.87 -12.41 0.10
CA PHE A 158 -2.69 -11.81 -0.49
C PHE A 158 -1.75 -11.19 0.56
N VAL A 159 -2.27 -10.40 1.51
CA VAL A 159 -1.42 -9.77 2.56
C VAL A 159 -0.97 -10.77 3.63
N TYR A 160 -1.67 -11.89 3.77
CA TYR A 160 -1.21 -13.04 4.55
C TYR A 160 0.08 -13.64 3.96
N GLU A 161 0.12 -13.86 2.64
CA GLU A 161 1.28 -14.43 1.96
C GLU A 161 2.39 -13.39 1.75
N HIS A 162 1.99 -12.15 1.47
CA HIS A 162 2.87 -11.06 1.09
C HIS A 162 2.62 -9.85 2.00
N PRO A 163 3.20 -9.85 3.22
CA PRO A 163 3.17 -8.68 4.09
C PRO A 163 3.62 -7.44 3.34
N HIS A 164 3.16 -6.26 3.77
CA HIS A 164 3.44 -4.96 3.14
C HIS A 164 4.90 -4.50 3.18
N TYR A 165 5.80 -5.41 3.51
CA TYR A 165 7.25 -5.29 3.39
C TYR A 165 7.70 -6.08 2.17
N VAL A 166 7.78 -5.42 1.01
CA VAL A 166 8.26 -6.09 -0.21
C VAL A 166 9.77 -5.88 -0.31
N LYS A 167 10.52 -6.98 -0.34
CA LYS A 167 11.95 -6.94 -0.68
C LYS A 167 12.08 -6.90 -2.20
N LEU A 168 12.77 -5.89 -2.73
CA LEU A 168 13.13 -5.74 -4.13
C LEU A 168 14.65 -5.83 -4.23
N GLY A 169 15.18 -7.04 -4.43
CA GLY A 169 16.61 -7.31 -4.39
C GLY A 169 17.26 -6.90 -3.05
N VAL A 170 18.06 -5.83 -3.06
CA VAL A 170 18.72 -5.28 -1.85
C VAL A 170 17.95 -4.14 -1.18
N HIS A 171 16.78 -3.80 -1.70
CA HIS A 171 15.93 -2.75 -1.16
C HIS A 171 14.71 -3.36 -0.47
N SER A 172 14.25 -2.72 0.59
CA SER A 172 12.96 -3.02 1.21
C SER A 172 12.05 -1.85 0.87
N VAL A 173 10.85 -2.14 0.38
CA VAL A 173 9.82 -1.16 0.07
C VAL A 173 8.64 -1.43 0.98
N TRP A 174 8.31 -0.43 1.79
CA TRP A 174 7.11 -0.43 2.60
C TRP A 174 5.98 0.23 1.81
N VAL A 175 4.84 -0.45 1.70
CA VAL A 175 3.72 0.04 0.88
C VAL A 175 2.71 0.89 1.68
N GLY A 176 2.88 1.01 3.00
CA GLY A 176 2.48 2.17 3.80
C GLY A 176 0.98 2.51 3.88
N HIS A 177 0.09 1.56 3.59
CA HIS A 177 -1.35 1.78 3.55
C HIS A 177 -2.15 0.84 4.46
N GLU A 178 -1.49 0.00 5.25
CA GLU A 178 -2.12 -1.09 5.99
C GLU A 178 -3.12 -0.59 7.02
N ALA A 179 -2.76 0.46 7.77
CA ALA A 179 -3.63 1.02 8.79
C ALA A 179 -4.88 1.68 8.17
N ASP A 180 -4.74 2.29 7.01
CA ASP A 180 -5.84 3.02 6.37
C ASP A 180 -6.77 2.09 5.62
N ILE A 181 -6.19 1.14 4.89
CA ILE A 181 -6.94 0.06 4.26
C ILE A 181 -7.63 -0.77 5.34
N SER A 182 -6.98 -1.06 6.47
CA SER A 182 -7.60 -1.76 7.60
C SER A 182 -8.82 -1.02 8.13
N ARG A 183 -8.70 0.29 8.41
CA ARG A 183 -9.83 1.11 8.87
C ARG A 183 -10.99 1.12 7.87
N GLU A 184 -10.68 1.24 6.58
CA GLU A 184 -11.69 1.19 5.51
C GLU A 184 -12.36 -0.19 5.42
N ILE A 185 -11.57 -1.27 5.53
CA ILE A 185 -12.04 -2.65 5.55
C ILE A 185 -12.98 -2.90 6.73
N GLU A 186 -12.58 -2.52 7.95
CA GLU A 186 -13.39 -2.70 9.14
C GLU A 186 -14.70 -1.91 9.04
N ALA A 187 -14.65 -0.66 8.56
CA ALA A 187 -15.83 0.17 8.36
C ALA A 187 -16.80 -0.39 7.31
N THR A 188 -16.27 -1.01 6.25
CA THR A 188 -17.08 -1.54 5.13
C THR A 188 -17.63 -2.93 5.41
N PHE A 189 -16.82 -3.80 6.02
CA PHE A 189 -17.09 -5.24 6.09
C PHE A 189 -17.34 -5.76 7.50
N GLY A 190 -16.94 -5.04 8.55
CA GLY A 190 -17.22 -5.39 9.95
C GLY A 190 -16.93 -6.86 10.29
N CYS A 191 -17.97 -7.60 10.69
CA CYS A 191 -17.88 -9.01 11.04
C CYS A 191 -17.32 -9.92 9.94
N HIS A 192 -17.51 -9.59 8.66
CA HIS A 192 -16.99 -10.38 7.54
C HIS A 192 -15.46 -10.40 7.48
N VAL A 193 -14.79 -9.40 8.05
CA VAL A 193 -13.32 -9.40 8.19
C VAL A 193 -12.90 -10.56 9.09
N VAL A 194 -13.64 -10.77 10.19
CA VAL A 194 -13.36 -11.83 11.16
C VAL A 194 -13.58 -13.21 10.56
N GLU A 195 -14.64 -13.37 9.76
CA GLU A 195 -14.89 -14.62 9.03
C GLU A 195 -13.65 -15.06 8.22
N VAL A 196 -13.08 -14.15 7.43
CA VAL A 196 -11.90 -14.45 6.61
C VAL A 196 -10.65 -14.68 7.47
N LEU A 197 -10.46 -13.90 8.54
CA LEU A 197 -9.33 -14.09 9.45
C LEU A 197 -9.40 -15.44 10.18
N TYR A 198 -10.60 -15.87 10.55
CA TYR A 198 -10.83 -17.17 11.17
C TYR A 198 -10.55 -18.32 10.18
N GLU A 199 -11.01 -18.20 8.93
CA GLU A 199 -10.67 -19.15 7.85
C GLU A 199 -9.15 -19.31 7.69
N LEU A 200 -8.39 -18.20 7.73
CA LEU A 200 -6.92 -18.21 7.65
C LEU A 200 -6.28 -18.84 8.89
N TYR A 201 -6.80 -18.53 10.08
CA TYR A 201 -6.33 -19.11 11.34
C TYR A 201 -6.46 -20.64 11.36
N GLU A 202 -7.63 -21.18 10.98
CA GLU A 202 -7.88 -22.62 10.95
C GLU A 202 -7.02 -23.34 9.90
N ARG A 203 -6.71 -22.66 8.79
CA ARG A 203 -5.97 -23.26 7.67
C ARG A 203 -4.46 -23.33 7.88
N GLU A 204 -3.88 -22.30 8.50
CA GLU A 204 -2.44 -22.04 8.39
C GLU A 204 -1.62 -22.43 9.63
N ASN A 205 -2.26 -22.76 10.77
CA ASN A 205 -1.60 -23.17 12.02
C ASN A 205 -0.44 -22.24 12.47
N LEU A 206 -0.57 -20.94 12.22
CA LEU A 206 0.47 -19.97 12.57
C LEU A 206 0.57 -19.72 14.08
N THR A 207 1.77 -19.35 14.54
CA THR A 207 1.93 -18.78 15.89
C THR A 207 1.33 -17.37 15.96
N PRO A 208 0.92 -16.89 17.16
CA PRO A 208 0.42 -15.52 17.31
C PRO A 208 1.39 -14.44 16.80
N SER A 209 2.70 -14.66 16.93
CA SER A 209 3.71 -13.72 16.44
C SER A 209 3.74 -13.65 14.91
N GLU A 210 3.61 -14.79 14.23
CA GLU A 210 3.56 -14.84 12.77
C GLU A 210 2.26 -14.22 12.26
N PHE A 211 1.13 -14.55 12.88
CA PHE A 211 -0.16 -13.97 12.53
C PHE A 211 -0.19 -12.45 12.75
N ASN A 212 0.36 -11.97 13.86
CA ASN A 212 0.55 -10.53 14.12
C ASN A 212 1.34 -9.85 13.00
N SER A 213 2.44 -10.45 12.58
CA SER A 213 3.32 -9.84 11.57
C SER A 213 2.69 -9.71 10.18
N ARG A 214 1.69 -10.54 9.88
CA ARG A 214 1.05 -10.63 8.55
C ARG A 214 -0.32 -9.95 8.53
N LEU A 215 -1.14 -10.22 9.54
CA LEU A 215 -2.57 -9.87 9.57
C LEU A 215 -2.95 -8.94 10.73
N GLY A 216 -2.03 -8.65 11.66
CA GLY A 216 -2.32 -7.94 12.91
C GLY A 216 -2.99 -6.57 12.73
N PHE A 217 -2.71 -5.87 11.62
CA PHE A 217 -3.37 -4.61 11.29
C PHE A 217 -4.86 -4.76 10.95
N TYR A 218 -5.26 -5.90 10.39
CA TYR A 218 -6.62 -6.13 9.88
C TYR A 218 -7.55 -6.77 10.90
N ILE A 219 -7.04 -7.11 12.09
CA ILE A 219 -7.85 -7.61 13.19
C ILE A 219 -8.73 -6.45 13.67
N PRO A 220 -10.07 -6.55 13.59
CA PRO A 220 -10.96 -5.44 13.93
C PRO A 220 -10.75 -4.94 15.35
N GLN A 221 -10.92 -3.65 15.57
CA GLN A 221 -10.82 -3.07 16.91
C GLN A 221 -12.02 -3.43 17.78
N ASN A 222 -13.21 -3.55 17.20
CA ASN A 222 -14.39 -4.01 17.93
C ASN A 222 -14.31 -5.53 18.22
N ASN A 223 -14.13 -5.88 19.49
CA ASN A 223 -14.05 -7.28 19.93
C ASN A 223 -15.38 -8.04 19.76
N GLU A 224 -16.52 -7.36 19.70
CA GLU A 224 -17.84 -7.99 19.49
C GLU A 224 -17.89 -8.77 18.17
N TYR A 225 -17.11 -8.37 17.16
CA TYR A 225 -17.01 -9.10 15.91
C TYR A 225 -16.27 -10.45 16.06
N LEU A 226 -15.42 -10.60 17.08
CA LEU A 226 -14.63 -11.81 17.33
C LEU A 226 -15.39 -12.85 18.16
N GLU A 227 -16.27 -12.43 19.06
CA GLU A 227 -16.98 -13.29 20.01
C GLU A 227 -17.69 -14.51 19.38
N PRO A 228 -18.34 -14.40 18.19
CA PRO A 228 -19.01 -15.53 17.56
C PRO A 228 -18.09 -16.71 17.19
N PHE A 229 -16.79 -16.46 17.05
CA PHE A 229 -15.79 -17.46 16.63
C PHE A 229 -15.10 -18.17 17.82
N GLY A 230 -15.59 -17.91 19.03
CA GLY A 230 -15.18 -18.61 20.23
C GLY A 230 -13.94 -18.02 20.91
N LYS A 231 -13.87 -18.21 22.22
CA LYS A 231 -12.88 -17.58 23.10
C LYS A 231 -11.43 -17.84 22.70
N VAL A 232 -11.12 -19.05 22.21
CA VAL A 232 -9.74 -19.42 21.82
C VAL A 232 -9.24 -18.51 20.71
N PHE A 233 -10.03 -18.36 19.65
CA PHE A 233 -9.66 -17.48 18.54
C PHE A 233 -9.72 -16.00 18.95
N THR A 234 -10.70 -15.58 19.73
CA THR A 234 -10.76 -14.20 20.26
C THR A 234 -9.48 -13.83 21.02
N ASP A 235 -9.04 -14.68 21.96
CA ASP A 235 -7.82 -14.46 22.73
C ASP A 235 -6.57 -14.45 21.83
N TYR A 236 -6.54 -15.32 20.82
CA TYR A 236 -5.47 -15.38 19.82
C TYR A 236 -5.39 -14.10 18.98
N ALA A 237 -6.52 -13.65 18.44
CA ALA A 237 -6.64 -12.46 17.59
C ALA A 237 -6.31 -11.19 18.38
N VAL A 238 -6.83 -11.03 19.59
CA VAL A 238 -6.53 -9.88 20.46
C VAL A 238 -5.04 -9.81 20.80
N LYS A 239 -4.39 -10.94 21.08
CA LYS A 239 -2.92 -10.98 21.30
C LYS A 239 -2.11 -10.66 20.04
N SER A 240 -2.69 -10.90 18.87
CA SER A 240 -2.04 -10.72 17.57
C SER A 240 -2.33 -9.36 16.94
N ARG A 241 -3.15 -8.51 17.56
CA ARG A 241 -3.47 -7.16 17.05
C ARG A 241 -2.26 -6.22 17.13
N ARG A 242 -2.12 -5.32 16.16
CA ARG A 242 -1.09 -4.26 16.13
C ARG A 242 -1.65 -2.89 16.50
#